data_AF-A0A656K4L1-F1
#
_entry.id   AF-A0A656K4L1-F1
#
_cell.length_a   1.000
_cell.length_b   1.000
_cell.length_c   1.000
_cell.angle_alpha   90.00
_cell.angle_beta   90.00
_cell.angle_gamma   90.00
#
_symmetry.space_group_name_H-M   'P 1'
#
loop_
_entity.id
_entity.type
_entity.pdbx_description
1 polymer ?
#
loop_
_entity_poly.entity_id
_entity_poly.type
_entity_poly.pdbx_seq_one_letter_code
_entity_poly.pdbx_strand_id
1 'polypeptide(L)'
;IGETSLVTITFSEAVSGFTNADLTISNGTLSAVSSNDGGITWTAILTPTAGTTSASNSITLNNAGVTDLAGNAGSGLTTSSNYAIDSAAPTATIVVADSTLSVGETSLVTITFSEAVSGFDNSDLNVPNGTLSPVSSSDGGITWTATFTPGTNVNASTGQISLNNTGVTDLAGNAGSGTITSGS
;
A
#
# COMPACT_ATOMS: atom_id res chain seq x y z
N ILE A 1 -5.02 6.09 -2.38
CA ILE A 1 -4.30 6.86 -3.43
C ILE A 1 -2.84 6.71 -3.06
N GLY A 2 -2.02 6.12 -3.92
CA GLY A 2 -0.59 5.97 -3.65
C GLY A 2 0.17 7.28 -3.86
N GLU A 3 1.27 7.46 -3.15
CA GLU A 3 2.15 8.63 -3.28
C GLU A 3 2.68 8.78 -4.71
N THR A 4 2.63 10.00 -5.26
CA THR A 4 3.22 10.32 -6.56
C THR A 4 4.64 10.85 -6.39
N SER A 5 5.54 10.56 -7.33
CA SER A 5 6.95 11.00 -7.26
C SER A 5 7.35 11.83 -8.46
N LEU A 6 8.13 12.90 -8.24
CA LEU A 6 8.76 13.65 -9.33
C LEU A 6 9.93 12.85 -9.90
N VAL A 7 9.88 12.56 -11.20
CA VAL A 7 10.97 11.95 -11.95
C VAL A 7 11.72 13.04 -12.70
N THR A 8 13.04 13.04 -12.57
CA THR A 8 13.93 13.97 -13.27
C THR A 8 14.84 13.18 -14.21
N ILE A 9 14.86 13.57 -15.47
CA ILE A 9 15.75 13.05 -16.51
C ILE A 9 16.64 14.20 -16.95
N THR A 10 17.96 13.99 -16.96
CA THR A 10 18.94 15.01 -17.34
C THR A 10 19.80 14.48 -18.48
N PHE A 11 19.88 15.25 -19.55
CA PHE A 11 20.76 15.01 -20.68
C PHE A 11 22.06 15.80 -20.52
N SER A 12 23.15 15.33 -21.13
CA SER A 12 24.44 16.04 -21.15
C SER A 12 24.43 17.30 -22.03
N GLU A 13 23.45 17.41 -22.91
CA GLU A 13 23.19 18.54 -23.79
C GLU A 13 21.70 18.63 -24.09
N ALA A 14 21.28 19.72 -24.72
CA ALA A 14 19.86 19.94 -24.97
C ALA A 14 19.37 18.97 -26.06
N VAL A 15 18.20 18.38 -25.83
CA VAL A 15 17.60 17.41 -26.76
C VAL A 15 16.21 17.84 -27.22
N SER A 16 15.80 17.26 -28.35
CA SER A 16 14.48 17.35 -28.94
C SER A 16 13.93 15.95 -29.23
N GLY A 17 12.62 15.86 -29.44
CA GLY A 17 11.94 14.59 -29.76
C GLY A 17 11.66 13.67 -28.57
N PHE A 18 12.21 13.95 -27.38
CA PHE A 18 11.95 13.15 -26.19
C PHE A 18 10.48 13.22 -25.74
N THR A 19 9.85 12.05 -25.61
CA THR A 19 8.48 11.89 -25.15
C THR A 19 8.33 10.67 -24.24
N ASN A 20 7.15 10.49 -23.66
CA ASN A 20 6.85 9.27 -22.89
C ASN A 20 6.93 7.98 -23.72
N ALA A 21 6.86 8.04 -25.06
CA ALA A 21 6.99 6.86 -25.92
C ALA A 21 8.42 6.27 -25.89
N ASP A 22 9.40 7.08 -25.48
CA ASP A 22 10.79 6.66 -25.33
C ASP A 22 11.05 6.00 -23.96
N LEU A 23 10.05 6.00 -23.06
CA LEU A 23 10.16 5.48 -21.71
C LEU A 23 9.36 4.19 -21.53
N THR A 24 9.98 3.21 -20.88
CA THR A 24 9.32 2.01 -20.38
C THR A 24 9.30 2.05 -18.85
N ILE A 25 8.12 1.88 -18.27
CA ILE A 25 7.89 1.88 -16.82
C ILE A 25 7.00 0.67 -16.47
N SER A 26 7.38 -0.04 -15.42
CA SER A 26 6.53 -1.09 -14.81
C SER A 26 5.81 -0.53 -13.59
N ASN A 27 4.61 -1.05 -13.32
CA ASN A 27 3.85 -0.77 -12.08
C ASN A 27 3.51 0.72 -11.86
N GLY A 28 3.43 1.51 -12.93
CA GLY A 28 3.04 2.91 -12.86
C GLY A 28 2.93 3.57 -14.22
N THR A 29 2.59 4.86 -14.19
CA THR A 29 2.49 5.73 -15.36
C THR A 29 3.21 7.05 -15.09
N LEU A 30 3.70 7.70 -16.15
CA LEU A 30 4.24 9.05 -16.06
C LEU A 30 3.25 10.05 -16.65
N SER A 31 3.16 11.23 -16.04
CA SER A 31 2.61 12.40 -16.73
C SER A 31 3.41 12.71 -18.00
N ALA A 32 2.88 13.61 -18.84
CA ALA A 32 3.65 14.14 -19.96
C ALA A 32 5.00 14.67 -19.47
N VAL A 33 6.09 14.26 -20.12
CA VAL A 33 7.41 14.82 -19.86
C VAL A 33 7.42 16.28 -20.31
N SER A 34 8.04 17.15 -19.52
CA SER A 34 8.16 18.58 -19.84
C SER A 34 9.53 19.11 -19.45
N SER A 35 10.00 20.12 -20.19
CA SER A 35 11.26 20.81 -19.92
C SER A 35 11.03 22.33 -19.91
N ASN A 36 11.73 23.02 -19.02
CA ASN A 36 11.70 24.47 -18.88
C ASN A 36 13.06 25.12 -19.13
N ASP A 37 14.07 24.33 -19.50
CA ASP A 37 15.46 24.76 -19.69
C ASP A 37 15.96 24.51 -21.13
N GLY A 38 15.04 24.36 -22.07
CA GLY A 38 15.37 24.16 -23.49
C GLY A 38 15.76 22.73 -23.84
N GLY A 39 15.39 21.75 -23.01
CA GLY A 39 15.56 20.33 -23.30
C GLY A 39 16.75 19.66 -22.62
N ILE A 40 17.35 20.29 -21.59
CA ILE A 40 18.43 19.68 -20.80
C ILE A 40 17.84 18.80 -19.71
N THR A 41 16.89 19.35 -18.96
CA THR A 41 16.21 18.67 -17.86
C THR A 41 14.74 18.50 -18.19
N TRP A 42 14.27 17.27 -18.01
CA TRP A 42 12.88 16.90 -18.21
C TRP A 42 12.31 16.33 -16.93
N THR A 43 11.08 16.74 -16.61
CA THR A 43 10.36 16.25 -15.45
C THR A 43 9.03 15.62 -15.84
N ALA A 44 8.62 14.62 -15.06
CA ALA A 44 7.31 14.01 -15.11
C ALA A 44 6.91 13.50 -13.72
N ILE A 45 5.62 13.36 -13.47
CA ILE A 45 5.08 12.79 -12.24
C ILE A 45 4.82 11.30 -12.45
N LEU A 46 5.51 10.45 -11.69
CA LEU A 46 5.22 9.02 -11.58
C LEU A 46 4.01 8.81 -10.67
N THR A 47 2.99 8.16 -11.22
CA THR A 47 1.83 7.68 -10.49
C THR A 47 1.88 6.15 -10.48
N PRO A 48 2.12 5.52 -9.32
CA PRO A 48 2.09 4.07 -9.20
C PRO A 48 0.73 3.48 -9.57
N THR A 49 0.73 2.25 -10.10
CA THR A 49 -0.50 1.46 -10.23
C THR A 49 -1.08 1.23 -8.84
N ALA A 50 -2.36 1.50 -8.65
CA ALA A 50 -3.03 1.31 -7.36
C ALA A 50 -3.03 -0.17 -6.93
N GLY A 51 -2.98 -0.45 -5.63
CA GLY A 51 -3.04 -1.82 -5.12
C GLY A 51 -1.79 -2.65 -5.40
N THR A 52 -0.65 -2.01 -5.65
CA THR A 52 0.59 -2.69 -6.04
C THR A 52 1.66 -2.50 -5.00
N THR A 53 2.32 -3.59 -4.62
CA THR A 53 3.53 -3.59 -3.79
C THR A 53 4.64 -4.26 -4.60
N SER A 54 5.73 -3.54 -4.84
CA SER A 54 6.88 -4.04 -5.60
C SER A 54 8.17 -3.39 -5.09
N ALA A 55 9.11 -4.19 -4.63
CA ALA A 55 10.42 -3.71 -4.17
C ALA A 55 11.38 -3.37 -5.33
N SER A 56 11.07 -3.79 -6.55
CA SER A 56 11.99 -3.75 -7.69
C SER A 56 11.33 -3.16 -8.93
N ASN A 57 11.59 -1.88 -9.20
CA ASN A 57 11.09 -1.17 -10.37
C ASN A 57 12.19 -0.26 -10.95
N SER A 58 12.12 -0.02 -12.25
CA SER A 58 13.01 0.92 -12.94
C SER A 58 12.25 1.65 -14.05
N ILE A 59 12.81 2.78 -14.48
CA ILE A 59 12.40 3.49 -15.69
C ILE A 59 13.55 3.31 -16.68
N THR A 60 13.23 2.82 -17.88
CA THR A 60 14.20 2.68 -18.96
C THR A 60 13.88 3.67 -20.07
N LEU A 61 14.87 4.47 -20.44
CA LEU A 61 14.87 5.37 -21.58
C LEU A 61 15.54 4.70 -22.77
N ASN A 62 14.86 4.69 -23.91
CA ASN A 62 15.45 4.37 -25.21
C ASN A 62 16.01 5.66 -25.85
N ASN A 63 17.33 5.81 -25.85
CA ASN A 63 17.97 7.01 -26.35
C ASN A 63 17.87 7.16 -27.88
N ALA A 64 17.49 6.10 -28.61
CA ALA A 64 17.36 6.15 -30.07
C ALA A 64 16.20 7.04 -30.55
N GLY A 65 15.20 7.30 -29.70
CA GLY A 65 14.10 8.23 -30.00
C GLY A 65 14.41 9.70 -29.70
N VAL A 66 15.57 9.96 -29.07
CA VAL A 66 15.98 11.30 -28.63
C VAL A 66 17.07 11.84 -29.54
N THR A 67 16.97 13.11 -29.92
CA THR A 67 17.91 13.75 -30.86
C THR A 67 18.48 15.04 -30.24
N ASP A 68 19.77 15.31 -30.40
CA ASP A 68 20.32 16.63 -30.04
C ASP A 68 19.80 17.75 -30.97
N LEU A 69 20.15 19.00 -30.68
CA LEU A 69 19.76 20.14 -31.54
C LEU A 69 20.48 20.17 -32.90
N ALA A 70 21.58 19.44 -33.06
CA ALA A 70 22.29 19.31 -34.33
C ALA A 70 21.70 18.20 -35.23
N GLY A 71 20.73 17.42 -34.73
CA GLY A 71 20.06 16.35 -35.46
C GLY A 71 20.71 14.97 -35.28
N ASN A 72 21.63 14.79 -34.34
CA ASN A 72 22.23 13.49 -34.05
C ASN A 72 21.34 12.70 -33.08
N ALA A 73 20.92 11.51 -33.49
CA ALA A 73 20.16 10.60 -32.63
C ALA A 73 21.05 9.96 -31.56
N GLY A 74 20.50 9.80 -30.35
CA GLY A 74 21.13 9.03 -29.29
C GLY A 74 21.18 7.53 -29.59
N SER A 75 21.79 6.76 -28.70
CA SER A 75 21.85 5.30 -28.84
C SER A 75 21.85 4.56 -27.50
N GLY A 76 21.42 3.31 -27.52
CA GLY A 76 21.37 2.44 -26.34
C GLY A 76 20.21 2.75 -25.39
N LEU A 77 20.30 2.14 -24.21
CA LEU A 77 19.31 2.28 -23.14
C LEU A 77 19.95 2.92 -21.92
N THR A 78 19.20 3.81 -21.27
CA THR A 78 19.54 4.34 -19.94
C THR A 78 18.51 3.83 -18.96
N THR A 79 18.94 3.26 -17.83
CA THR A 79 18.02 2.74 -16.80
C THR A 79 18.24 3.51 -15.50
N SER A 80 17.15 3.89 -14.85
CA SER A 80 17.19 4.55 -13.55
C SER A 80 17.78 3.64 -12.46
N SER A 81 18.10 4.22 -11.31
CA SER A 81 18.22 3.43 -10.08
C SER A 81 16.91 2.71 -9.76
N ASN A 82 17.02 1.66 -8.95
CA ASN A 82 15.85 0.94 -8.45
C ASN A 82 14.99 1.84 -7.56
N TYR A 83 13.68 1.66 -7.62
CA TYR A 83 12.74 2.22 -6.66
C TYR A 83 11.68 1.20 -6.25
N ALA A 84 11.18 1.33 -5.02
CA ALA A 84 10.08 0.55 -4.51
C ALA A 84 8.75 1.31 -4.71
N ILE A 85 7.67 0.54 -4.84
CA ILE A 85 6.30 1.03 -4.85
C ILE A 85 5.55 0.28 -3.76
N ASP A 86 4.77 1.02 -2.99
CA ASP A 86 3.75 0.44 -2.13
C ASP A 86 2.49 1.32 -2.12
N SER A 87 1.49 0.89 -2.89
CA SER A 87 0.20 1.58 -3.04
C SER A 87 -0.98 0.68 -2.65
N ALA A 88 -0.69 -0.50 -2.11
CA ALA A 88 -1.69 -1.41 -1.57
C ALA A 88 -2.16 -0.86 -0.22
N ALA A 89 -3.45 -0.97 0.07
CA ALA A 89 -3.97 -0.66 1.39
C ALA A 89 -4.05 -1.96 2.21
N PRO A 90 -3.85 -1.90 3.53
CA PRO A 90 -3.96 -3.09 4.36
C PRO A 90 -5.39 -3.62 4.33
N THR A 91 -5.53 -4.93 4.18
CA THR A 91 -6.77 -5.69 4.41
C THR A 91 -6.61 -6.51 5.68
N ALA A 92 -7.72 -6.98 6.27
CA ALA A 92 -7.65 -7.81 7.47
C ALA A 92 -8.65 -8.98 7.42
N THR A 93 -8.40 -9.96 8.27
CA THR A 93 -9.32 -11.05 8.59
C THR A 93 -9.43 -11.19 10.10
N ILE A 94 -10.57 -11.68 10.59
CA ILE A 94 -10.82 -11.87 12.03
C ILE A 94 -11.29 -13.30 12.25
N VAL A 95 -10.56 -14.03 13.09
CA VAL A 95 -10.89 -15.39 13.53
C VAL A 95 -11.14 -15.37 15.03
N VAL A 96 -12.29 -15.90 15.43
CA VAL A 96 -12.60 -16.22 16.83
C VAL A 96 -12.49 -17.73 16.97
N ALA A 97 -11.56 -18.21 17.79
CA ALA A 97 -11.22 -19.64 17.84
C ALA A 97 -12.38 -20.54 18.28
N ASP A 98 -13.22 -20.03 19.17
CA ASP A 98 -14.44 -20.68 19.64
C ASP A 98 -15.61 -19.69 19.50
N SER A 99 -16.57 -20.05 18.65
CA SER A 99 -17.75 -19.23 18.35
C SER A 99 -18.97 -19.61 19.20
N THR A 100 -18.86 -20.62 20.06
CA THR A 100 -19.94 -21.17 20.88
C THR A 100 -19.61 -21.09 22.37
N LEU A 101 -19.28 -19.89 22.84
CA LEU A 101 -18.89 -19.68 24.22
C LEU A 101 -20.10 -19.55 25.16
N SER A 102 -19.95 -20.15 26.33
CA SER A 102 -20.81 -20.02 27.50
C SER A 102 -20.30 -18.96 28.47
N VAL A 103 -21.15 -18.57 29.43
CA VAL A 103 -20.77 -17.63 30.50
C VAL A 103 -19.61 -18.20 31.31
N GLY A 104 -18.54 -17.41 31.44
CA GLY A 104 -17.33 -17.79 32.19
C GLY A 104 -16.23 -18.40 31.32
N GLU A 105 -16.48 -18.63 30.04
CA GLU A 105 -15.47 -19.06 29.07
C GLU A 105 -14.80 -17.86 28.40
N THR A 106 -13.68 -18.10 27.73
CA THR A 106 -12.99 -17.10 26.91
C THR A 106 -12.54 -17.72 25.59
N SER A 107 -12.33 -16.89 24.58
CA SER A 107 -11.80 -17.33 23.29
C SER A 107 -10.69 -16.43 22.79
N LEU A 108 -9.74 -17.01 22.09
CA LEU A 108 -8.70 -16.25 21.40
C LEU A 108 -9.28 -15.64 20.13
N VAL A 109 -9.11 -14.33 20.00
CA VAL A 109 -9.37 -13.59 18.77
C VAL A 109 -8.05 -13.31 18.10
N THR A 110 -7.96 -13.67 16.83
CA THR A 110 -6.80 -13.41 15.97
C THR A 110 -7.24 -12.52 14.83
N ILE A 111 -6.58 -11.38 14.69
CA ILE A 111 -6.76 -10.43 13.60
C ILE A 111 -5.48 -10.48 12.79
N THR A 112 -5.59 -10.76 11.50
CA THR A 112 -4.43 -10.84 10.60
C THR A 112 -4.60 -9.84 9.48
N PHE A 113 -3.65 -8.93 9.37
CA PHE A 113 -3.56 -7.97 8.27
C PHE A 113 -2.75 -8.56 7.09
N SER A 114 -3.00 -8.07 5.88
CA SER A 114 -2.23 -8.45 4.68
C SER A 114 -0.78 -7.97 4.70
N GLU A 115 -0.48 -7.02 5.56
CA GLU A 115 0.81 -6.38 5.75
C GLU A 115 0.90 -5.81 7.17
N ALA A 116 2.08 -5.37 7.58
CA ALA A 116 2.26 -4.76 8.89
C ALA A 116 1.52 -3.41 8.95
N VAL A 117 0.76 -3.19 10.02
CA VAL A 117 -0.01 -1.95 10.22
C VAL A 117 0.40 -1.17 11.45
N SER A 118 0.06 0.10 11.41
CA SER A 118 0.12 1.08 12.49
C SER A 118 -1.25 1.72 12.68
N GLY A 119 -1.48 2.33 13.85
CA GLY A 119 -2.75 3.00 14.17
C GLY A 119 -3.90 2.07 14.56
N PHE A 120 -3.70 0.75 14.53
CA PHE A 120 -4.71 -0.21 14.98
C PHE A 120 -4.73 -0.37 16.51
N ASP A 121 -5.90 -0.22 17.12
CA ASP A 121 -6.14 -0.55 18.52
C ASP A 121 -7.60 -1.02 18.79
N ASN A 122 -7.94 -1.22 20.08
CA ASN A 122 -9.29 -1.69 20.46
C ASN A 122 -10.42 -0.70 20.11
N SER A 123 -10.14 0.58 19.87
CA SER A 123 -11.15 1.57 19.48
C SER A 123 -11.63 1.40 18.03
N ASP A 124 -10.83 0.73 17.20
CA ASP A 124 -11.23 0.34 15.84
C ASP A 124 -12.18 -0.88 15.83
N LEU A 125 -12.34 -1.56 16.97
CA LEU A 125 -13.15 -2.76 17.12
C LEU A 125 -14.49 -2.47 17.77
N ASN A 126 -15.54 -3.02 17.18
CA ASN A 126 -16.83 -3.16 17.83
C ASN A 126 -17.04 -4.64 18.22
N VAL A 127 -17.28 -4.83 19.52
CA VAL A 127 -17.33 -6.15 20.17
C VAL A 127 -18.70 -6.30 20.85
N PRO A 128 -19.75 -6.63 20.10
CA PRO A 128 -21.06 -6.81 20.69
C PRO A 128 -21.05 -8.02 21.64
N ASN A 129 -21.82 -7.94 22.71
CA ASN A 129 -22.06 -9.06 23.65
C ASN A 129 -20.84 -9.58 24.40
N GLY A 130 -19.78 -8.78 24.55
CA GLY A 130 -18.62 -9.13 25.35
C GLY A 130 -17.58 -8.04 25.40
N THR A 131 -16.37 -8.40 25.82
CA THR A 131 -15.21 -7.52 25.87
C THR A 131 -13.99 -8.21 25.27
N LEU A 132 -13.03 -7.42 24.80
CA LEU A 132 -11.70 -7.88 24.43
C LEU A 132 -10.67 -7.37 25.44
N SER A 133 -9.66 -8.18 25.71
CA SER A 133 -8.41 -7.66 26.28
C SER A 133 -7.76 -6.66 25.32
N PRO A 134 -6.75 -5.90 25.78
CA PRO A 134 -5.92 -5.13 24.87
C PRO A 134 -5.39 -6.01 23.73
N VAL A 135 -5.51 -5.53 22.49
CA VAL A 135 -4.90 -6.18 21.34
C VAL A 135 -3.38 -6.05 21.43
N SER A 136 -2.66 -7.09 21.03
CA SER A 136 -1.20 -7.09 21.02
C SER A 136 -0.65 -7.85 19.81
N SER A 137 0.48 -7.38 19.29
CA SER A 137 1.22 -8.01 18.20
C SER A 137 2.67 -8.27 18.63
N SER A 138 3.22 -9.39 18.17
CA SER A 138 4.63 -9.77 18.37
C SER A 138 5.42 -9.85 17.06
N ASP A 139 4.78 -9.60 15.93
CA ASP A 139 5.35 -9.73 14.58
C ASP A 139 5.42 -8.39 13.83
N GLY A 140 5.40 -7.29 14.57
CA GLY A 140 5.52 -5.94 14.00
C GLY A 140 4.23 -5.39 13.40
N GLY A 141 3.08 -5.96 13.78
CA GLY A 141 1.77 -5.44 13.41
C GLY A 141 1.05 -6.21 12.31
N ILE A 142 1.49 -7.42 11.96
CA ILE A 142 0.79 -8.28 10.98
C ILE A 142 -0.32 -9.06 11.67
N THR A 143 0.00 -9.71 12.78
CA THR A 143 -0.94 -10.52 13.57
C THR A 143 -1.16 -9.89 14.92
N TRP A 144 -2.43 -9.69 15.26
CA TRP A 144 -2.87 -9.15 16.53
C TRP A 144 -3.76 -10.15 17.24
N THR A 145 -3.52 -10.32 18.54
CA THR A 145 -4.28 -11.24 19.38
C THR A 145 -4.90 -10.52 20.57
N ALA A 146 -6.08 -10.97 20.96
CA ALA A 146 -6.78 -10.57 22.17
C ALA A 146 -7.67 -11.70 22.70
N THR A 147 -7.97 -11.67 23.99
CA THR A 147 -8.89 -12.61 24.61
C THR A 147 -10.29 -12.01 24.66
N PHE A 148 -11.24 -12.66 23.99
CA PHE A 148 -12.66 -12.35 24.08
C PHE A 148 -13.29 -13.00 25.30
N THR A 149 -14.06 -12.21 26.04
CA THR A 149 -14.86 -12.67 27.19
C THR A 149 -16.33 -12.33 26.93
N PRO A 150 -17.22 -13.32 26.80
CA PRO A 150 -18.66 -13.10 26.63
C PRO A 150 -19.26 -12.35 27.82
N GLY A 151 -20.23 -11.48 27.54
CA GLY A 151 -21.04 -10.82 28.56
C GLY A 151 -21.93 -11.80 29.31
N THR A 152 -22.41 -11.40 30.49
CA THR A 152 -23.34 -12.23 31.27
C THR A 152 -24.66 -12.38 30.52
N ASN A 153 -25.13 -13.62 30.35
CA ASN A 153 -26.39 -14.01 29.70
C ASN A 153 -26.43 -14.05 28.16
N VAL A 154 -25.29 -14.23 27.48
CA VAL A 154 -25.27 -14.39 26.01
C VAL A 154 -24.59 -15.70 25.62
N ASN A 155 -25.26 -16.53 24.82
CA ASN A 155 -24.57 -17.55 24.02
C ASN A 155 -23.90 -16.80 22.87
N ALA A 156 -22.58 -16.87 22.74
CA ALA A 156 -21.82 -16.05 21.78
C ALA A 156 -22.05 -16.40 20.29
N SER A 157 -23.06 -17.21 19.95
CA SER A 157 -23.37 -17.62 18.57
C SER A 157 -23.80 -16.46 17.65
N THR A 158 -23.93 -15.23 18.18
CA THR A 158 -24.26 -14.02 17.42
C THR A 158 -23.29 -12.85 17.67
N GLY A 159 -22.19 -13.07 18.38
CA GLY A 159 -21.20 -12.04 18.72
C GLY A 159 -20.18 -11.81 17.61
N GLN A 160 -20.62 -11.29 16.46
CA GLN A 160 -19.71 -10.93 15.38
C GLN A 160 -18.86 -9.71 15.77
N ILE A 161 -17.54 -9.89 15.83
CA ILE A 161 -16.60 -8.80 16.07
C ILE A 161 -16.36 -8.10 14.73
N SER A 162 -16.48 -6.79 14.69
CA SER A 162 -16.22 -6.00 13.49
C SER A 162 -15.06 -5.03 13.69
N LEU A 163 -14.23 -4.87 12.67
CA LEU A 163 -13.12 -3.92 12.58
C LEU A 163 -13.46 -2.81 11.58
N ASN A 164 -13.34 -1.55 11.98
CA ASN A 164 -13.30 -0.42 11.07
C ASN A 164 -11.86 -0.17 10.61
N ASN A 165 -11.58 -0.38 9.33
CA ASN A 165 -10.22 -0.34 8.81
C ASN A 165 -9.78 1.08 8.36
N THR A 166 -10.65 2.09 8.44
CA THR A 166 -10.35 3.46 7.94
C THR A 166 -9.28 4.20 8.75
N GLY A 167 -9.06 3.83 10.02
CA GLY A 167 -8.02 4.41 10.88
C GLY A 167 -6.69 3.65 10.86
N VAL A 168 -6.66 2.47 10.21
CA VAL A 168 -5.50 1.58 10.19
C VAL A 168 -4.66 1.86 8.95
N THR A 169 -3.37 2.12 9.10
CA THR A 169 -2.46 2.41 7.99
C THR A 169 -1.32 1.42 7.95
N ASP A 170 -0.87 1.05 6.75
CA ASP A 170 0.38 0.32 6.61
C ASP A 170 1.61 1.21 6.92
N LEU A 171 2.82 0.68 6.69
CA LEU A 171 4.07 1.44 6.87
C LEU A 171 4.36 2.43 5.73
N ALA A 172 3.75 2.25 4.57
CA ALA A 172 3.85 3.15 3.43
C ALA A 172 2.87 4.34 3.54
N GLY A 173 1.97 4.32 4.54
CA GLY A 173 0.96 5.34 4.79
C GLY A 173 -0.36 5.10 4.05
N ASN A 174 -0.56 3.96 3.41
CA ASN A 174 -1.85 3.66 2.78
C ASN A 174 -2.86 3.28 3.87
N ALA A 175 -3.95 4.05 3.93
CA ALA A 175 -5.04 3.78 4.85
C ALA A 175 -5.89 2.60 4.33
N GLY A 176 -6.21 1.70 5.26
CA GLY A 176 -7.24 0.70 5.09
C GLY A 176 -8.61 1.32 4.84
N SER A 177 -9.56 0.51 4.39
CA SER A 177 -10.92 0.96 4.16
C SER A 177 -11.95 -0.12 4.45
N GLY A 178 -13.18 0.32 4.73
CA GLY A 178 -14.32 -0.56 4.96
C GLY A 178 -14.38 -1.16 6.36
N THR A 179 -15.34 -2.07 6.53
CA THR A 179 -15.55 -2.81 7.77
C THR A 179 -15.46 -4.29 7.49
N ILE A 180 -14.70 -5.00 8.32
CA ILE A 180 -14.49 -6.45 8.24
C ILE A 180 -15.15 -7.07 9.45
N THR A 181 -15.76 -8.25 9.30
CA THR A 181 -16.46 -8.92 10.40
C THR A 181 -15.93 -10.34 10.59
N SER A 182 -15.90 -10.84 11.81
CA SER A 182 -15.48 -12.22 12.08
C SER A 182 -16.42 -13.22 11.39
N GLY A 183 -15.85 -14.21 10.71
CA GLY A 183 -16.62 -15.29 10.06
C GLY A 183 -17.25 -14.93 8.70
N SER A 184 -16.94 -13.75 8.13
CA SER A 184 -17.20 -13.42 6.72
C SER A 184 -16.13 -13.94 5.78
#